data_AF-A0A6C0JDM0-F1
#
_entry.id   AF-A0A6C0JDM0-F1
#
_cell.length_a   1.000
_cell.length_b   1.000
_cell.length_c   1.000
_cell.angle_alpha   90.00
_cell.angle_beta   90.00
_cell.angle_gamma   90.00
#
_symmetry.space_group_name_H-M   'P 1'
#
loop_
_entity.id
_entity.type
_entity.pdbx_description
1 polymer ?
#
loop_
_entity_poly.entity_id
_entity_poly.type
_entity_poly.pdbx_seq_one_letter_code
_entity_poly.pdbx_strand_id
1 'polypeptide(L)'
;MACFWNSIIESLNKTDLDTLNIKKFRNPLSLVLFLKVKNCNTSDVLWNNEPLSDKQMEENKQAIENYNHRNIYSGYFCSTFEPILFLISHLFKVNIEHNYNNVHIKYVNYTGDYKWIYYKSSKDHIDFIKQTI
;
A
#
# COMPACT_ATOMS: atom_id res chain seq x y z
N MET A 1 1.71 -17.93 -3.68
CA MET A 1 0.77 -17.05 -2.93
C MET A 1 1.23 -15.60 -3.08
N ALA A 2 0.40 -14.70 -3.63
CA ALA A 2 0.76 -13.29 -3.82
C ALA A 2 -0.46 -12.33 -3.73
N CYS A 3 -1.47 -12.70 -2.94
CA CYS A 3 -2.76 -12.02 -2.83
C CYS A 3 -2.64 -10.55 -2.38
N PHE A 4 -1.67 -10.21 -1.52
CA PHE A 4 -1.34 -8.82 -1.15
C PHE A 4 -1.01 -7.96 -2.38
N TRP A 5 -0.02 -8.38 -3.16
CA TRP A 5 0.42 -7.66 -4.35
C TRP A 5 -0.63 -7.62 -5.44
N ASN A 6 -1.38 -8.71 -5.64
CA ASN A 6 -2.50 -8.74 -6.59
C ASN A 6 -3.63 -7.79 -6.15
N SER A 7 -4.00 -7.78 -4.86
CA SER A 7 -5.02 -6.87 -4.31
C SER A 7 -4.66 -5.40 -4.53
N ILE A 8 -3.40 -5.03 -4.33
CA ILE A 8 -2.91 -3.67 -4.63
C ILE A 8 -3.02 -3.38 -6.13
N ILE A 9 -2.56 -4.28 -7.00
CA ILE A 9 -2.66 -4.12 -8.47
C ILE A 9 -4.12 -4.04 -8.96
N GLU A 10 -5.08 -4.67 -8.28
CA GLU A 10 -6.51 -4.63 -8.63
C GLU A 10 -7.26 -3.42 -8.06
N SER A 11 -6.76 -2.79 -6.99
CA SER A 11 -7.34 -1.57 -6.40
C SER A 11 -6.98 -0.28 -7.14
N LEU A 12 -5.83 -0.29 -7.83
CA LEU A 12 -5.32 0.83 -8.60
C LEU A 12 -6.00 0.86 -9.98
N ASN A 13 -6.81 1.90 -10.19
CA ASN A 13 -7.52 2.13 -11.45
C ASN A 13 -6.64 2.90 -12.45
N LYS A 14 -7.15 3.13 -13.67
CA LYS A 14 -6.41 3.85 -14.72
C LYS A 14 -6.02 5.27 -14.29
N THR A 15 -6.91 6.01 -13.65
CA THR A 15 -6.68 7.38 -13.19
C THR A 15 -5.53 7.45 -12.20
N ASP A 16 -5.51 6.58 -11.18
CA ASP A 16 -4.43 6.54 -10.19
C ASP A 16 -3.08 6.30 -10.88
N LEU A 17 -3.02 5.33 -11.80
CA LEU A 17 -1.81 4.96 -12.53
C LEU A 17 -1.34 6.05 -13.52
N ASP A 18 -2.28 6.74 -14.17
CA ASP A 18 -1.99 7.85 -15.09
C ASP A 18 -1.27 9.00 -14.36
N THR A 19 -1.55 9.27 -13.07
CA THR A 19 -0.86 10.32 -12.29
C THR A 19 0.66 10.16 -12.27
N LEU A 20 1.15 8.90 -12.34
CA LEU A 20 2.56 8.55 -12.35
C LEU A 20 3.06 8.11 -13.73
N ASN A 21 2.27 8.33 -14.80
CA ASN A 21 2.50 7.89 -16.17
C ASN A 21 2.67 6.36 -16.33
N ILE A 22 2.03 5.57 -15.46
CA ILE A 22 2.10 4.10 -15.45
C ILE A 22 0.97 3.52 -16.30
N LYS A 23 1.28 2.69 -17.29
CA LYS A 23 0.23 2.08 -18.14
C LYS A 23 -0.52 0.94 -17.45
N LYS A 24 0.20 0.04 -16.74
CA LYS A 24 -0.31 -1.06 -15.90
C LYS A 24 0.86 -1.83 -15.26
N PHE A 25 0.71 -2.23 -13.99
CA PHE A 25 1.56 -3.27 -13.39
C PHE A 25 1.21 -4.65 -13.97
N ARG A 26 2.19 -5.35 -14.54
CA ARG A 26 1.97 -6.64 -15.22
C ARG A 26 1.90 -7.83 -14.26
N ASN A 27 2.57 -7.71 -13.11
CA ASN A 27 2.68 -8.75 -12.09
C ASN A 27 3.17 -8.13 -10.75
N PRO A 28 3.06 -8.85 -9.62
CA PRO A 28 3.61 -8.43 -8.32
C PRO A 28 5.05 -7.87 -8.36
N LEU A 29 5.95 -8.51 -9.10
CA LEU A 29 7.35 -8.09 -9.16
C LEU A 29 7.52 -6.70 -9.79
N SER A 30 6.73 -6.38 -10.82
CA SER A 30 6.73 -5.04 -11.44
C SER A 30 6.23 -3.95 -10.51
N LEU A 31 5.30 -4.26 -9.60
CA LEU A 31 4.87 -3.33 -8.54
C LEU A 31 5.98 -3.16 -7.49
N VAL A 32 6.54 -4.26 -6.97
CA VAL A 32 7.59 -4.19 -5.93
C VAL A 32 8.83 -3.44 -6.42
N LEU A 33 9.32 -3.73 -7.63
CA LEU A 33 10.48 -3.02 -8.19
C LEU A 33 10.19 -1.52 -8.39
N PHE A 34 8.97 -1.16 -8.80
CA PHE A 34 8.54 0.23 -8.89
C PHE A 34 8.53 0.91 -7.51
N LEU A 35 7.95 0.27 -6.49
CA LEU A 35 7.90 0.81 -5.12
C LEU A 35 9.31 1.02 -4.54
N LYS A 36 10.26 0.10 -4.79
CA LYS A 36 11.65 0.27 -4.36
C LYS A 36 12.37 1.42 -5.08
N VAL A 37 12.04 1.69 -6.34
CA VAL A 37 12.56 2.84 -7.11
C VAL A 37 11.89 4.17 -6.71
N LYS A 38 10.67 4.12 -6.17
CA LYS A 38 9.89 5.27 -5.69
C LYS A 38 9.88 5.43 -4.16
N ASN A 39 10.80 4.76 -3.47
CA ASN A 39 10.85 4.72 -2.02
C ASN A 39 11.26 6.08 -1.43
N CYS A 40 10.40 6.69 -0.63
CA CYS A 40 10.56 8.03 -0.07
C CYS A 40 9.74 8.21 1.21
N ASN A 41 9.95 9.32 1.92
CA ASN A 41 9.21 9.66 3.14
C ASN A 41 7.75 10.01 2.79
N THR A 42 6.80 9.51 3.57
CA THR A 42 5.35 9.63 3.33
C THR A 42 4.70 10.60 4.31
N SER A 43 5.25 11.82 4.43
CA SER A 43 4.82 12.83 5.42
C SER A 43 3.42 13.40 5.17
N ASP A 44 2.85 13.16 3.99
CA ASP A 44 1.49 13.50 3.58
C ASP A 44 0.44 12.43 3.96
N VAL A 45 0.85 11.33 4.60
CA VAL A 45 -0.03 10.22 5.00
C VAL A 45 -0.12 10.13 6.52
N LEU A 46 -1.34 10.15 7.05
CA LEU A 46 -1.64 9.91 8.48
C LEU A 46 -1.94 8.43 8.74
N TRP A 47 -1.50 7.91 9.88
CA TRP A 47 -1.86 6.59 10.40
C TRP A 47 -2.93 6.74 11.47
N ASN A 48 -4.15 6.25 11.23
CA ASN A 48 -5.29 6.40 12.14
C ASN A 48 -5.58 7.86 12.55
N ASN A 49 -5.33 8.80 11.62
CA ASN A 49 -5.37 10.27 11.78
C ASN A 49 -4.18 10.90 12.53
N GLU A 50 -3.22 10.11 13.02
CA GLU A 50 -1.98 10.64 13.63
C GLU A 50 -0.86 10.78 12.58
N PRO A 51 0.00 11.81 12.66
CA PRO A 51 1.17 11.94 11.80
C PRO A 51 2.28 10.94 12.18
N LEU A 52 3.11 10.54 11.23
CA LEU A 52 4.29 9.72 11.49
C LEU A 52 5.43 10.58 12.03
N SER A 53 6.16 10.06 13.03
CA SER A 53 7.46 10.62 13.40
C SER A 53 8.52 10.36 12.33
N ASP A 54 9.56 11.20 12.27
CA ASP A 54 10.68 11.03 11.33
C ASP A 54 11.32 9.64 11.41
N LYS A 55 11.41 9.09 12.63
CA LYS A 55 11.90 7.74 12.86
C LYS A 55 11.02 6.68 12.18
N GLN A 56 9.69 6.78 12.30
CA GLN A 56 8.76 5.84 11.65
C GLN A 56 8.80 5.96 10.12
N MET A 57 8.98 7.17 9.58
CA MET A 57 9.15 7.37 8.14
C MET A 57 10.44 6.73 7.62
N GLU A 58 11.54 6.86 8.35
CA GLU A 58 12.82 6.22 7.99
C GLU A 58 12.77 4.69 8.18
N GLU A 59 12.15 4.17 9.24
CA GLU A 59 11.93 2.73 9.44
C GLU A 59 11.06 2.13 8.32
N ASN A 60 9.99 2.83 7.89
CA ASN A 60 9.17 2.43 6.73
C ASN A 60 10.01 2.37 5.45
N LYS A 61 10.76 3.44 5.16
CA LYS A 61 11.64 3.54 3.99
C LYS A 61 12.68 2.42 3.98
N GLN A 62 13.32 2.13 5.12
CA GLN A 62 14.27 1.03 5.25
C GLN A 62 13.62 -0.34 5.08
N ALA A 63 12.38 -0.55 5.54
CA ALA A 63 11.68 -1.82 5.34
C ALA A 63 11.39 -2.10 3.86
N ILE A 64 11.01 -1.06 3.09
CA ILE A 64 10.79 -1.17 1.64
C ILE A 64 12.11 -1.41 0.89
N GLU A 65 13.17 -0.70 1.26
CA GLU A 65 14.51 -0.87 0.69
C GLU A 65 15.10 -2.26 0.98
N ASN A 66 14.87 -2.81 2.16
CA ASN A 66 15.33 -4.16 2.53
C ASN A 66 14.40 -5.29 2.05
N TYR A 67 13.19 -4.99 1.52
CA TYR A 67 12.25 -6.03 1.10
C TYR A 67 12.84 -6.95 0.00
N ASN A 68 12.90 -8.25 0.31
CA ASN A 68 13.44 -9.28 -0.57
C ASN A 68 12.39 -9.75 -1.59
N HIS A 69 12.35 -9.08 -2.74
CA HIS A 69 11.46 -9.38 -3.86
C HIS A 69 11.60 -10.79 -4.45
N ARG A 70 12.64 -11.58 -4.10
CA ARG A 70 12.79 -12.98 -4.54
C ARG A 70 11.72 -13.89 -3.92
N ASN A 71 11.23 -13.53 -2.72
CA ASN A 71 10.26 -14.32 -1.96
C ASN A 71 8.80 -13.90 -2.22
N ILE A 72 8.54 -13.10 -3.26
CA ILE A 72 7.23 -12.46 -3.54
C ILE A 72 6.06 -13.43 -3.74
N TYR A 73 6.34 -14.69 -4.07
CA TYR A 73 5.36 -15.77 -4.22
C TYR A 73 5.20 -16.66 -2.97
N SER A 74 5.98 -16.40 -1.92
CA SER A 74 5.91 -17.10 -0.63
C SER A 74 4.93 -16.46 0.36
N GLY A 75 4.11 -15.50 -0.11
CA GLY A 75 3.25 -14.67 0.73
C GLY A 75 3.90 -13.33 1.13
N TYR A 76 3.12 -12.52 1.85
CA TYR A 76 3.57 -11.28 2.48
C TYR A 76 2.88 -11.20 3.85
N PHE A 77 3.66 -11.05 4.92
CA PHE A 77 3.14 -10.99 6.28
C PHE A 77 2.65 -9.57 6.58
N CYS A 78 1.34 -9.37 6.48
CA CYS A 78 0.71 -8.12 6.86
C CYS A 78 0.76 -7.92 8.39
N SER A 79 1.09 -6.70 8.79
CA SER A 79 1.01 -6.13 10.12
C SER A 79 -0.05 -5.00 10.19
N THR A 80 -0.17 -4.35 11.34
CA THR A 80 -1.05 -3.17 11.56
C THR A 80 -0.40 -1.83 11.19
N PHE A 81 0.85 -1.85 10.69
CA PHE A 81 1.62 -0.66 10.33
C PHE A 81 2.44 -0.97 9.06
N GLU A 82 1.79 -0.96 7.89
CA GLU A 82 2.41 -1.41 6.62
C GLU A 82 3.21 -0.32 5.91
N PRO A 83 4.55 -0.45 5.79
CA PRO A 83 5.37 0.47 5.00
C PRO A 83 4.87 0.59 3.55
N ILE A 84 4.45 -0.55 2.98
CA ILE A 84 3.94 -0.61 1.62
C ILE A 84 2.62 0.16 1.47
N LEU A 85 1.70 0.10 2.45
CA LEU A 85 0.44 0.82 2.35
C LEU A 85 0.62 2.33 2.56
N PHE A 86 1.57 2.76 3.41
CA PHE A 86 2.00 4.16 3.44
C PHE A 86 2.49 4.63 2.07
N LEU A 87 3.39 3.89 1.42
CA LEU A 87 3.95 4.30 0.13
C LEU A 87 2.92 4.25 -1.01
N ILE A 88 1.96 3.32 -0.98
CA ILE A 88 0.82 3.32 -1.93
C ILE A 88 -0.09 4.54 -1.70
N SER A 89 -0.42 4.86 -0.45
CA SER A 89 -1.26 6.01 -0.10
C SER A 89 -0.61 7.34 -0.50
N HIS A 90 0.70 7.46 -0.31
CA HIS A 90 1.52 8.57 -0.79
C HIS A 90 1.51 8.68 -2.32
N LEU A 91 2.09 7.68 -3.02
CA LEU A 91 2.38 7.77 -4.45
C LEU A 91 1.14 7.92 -5.31
N PHE A 92 0.03 7.27 -4.93
CA PHE A 92 -1.21 7.28 -5.71
C PHE A 92 -2.26 8.27 -5.18
N LYS A 93 -1.95 9.03 -4.11
CA LYS A 93 -2.87 10.00 -3.48
C LYS A 93 -4.24 9.39 -3.11
N VAL A 94 -4.20 8.18 -2.54
CA VAL A 94 -5.40 7.42 -2.15
C VAL A 94 -5.45 7.18 -0.64
N ASN A 95 -6.66 7.22 -0.08
CA ASN A 95 -6.91 6.77 1.28
C ASN A 95 -7.07 5.25 1.29
N ILE A 96 -6.60 4.58 2.34
CA ILE A 96 -6.69 3.13 2.50
C ILE A 96 -7.31 2.83 3.86
N GLU A 97 -8.37 2.04 3.88
CA GLU A 97 -8.82 1.36 5.10
C GLU A 97 -8.48 -0.13 5.01
N HIS A 98 -7.80 -0.63 6.03
CA HIS A 98 -7.30 -2.00 6.12
C HIS A 98 -7.88 -2.65 7.37
N ASN A 99 -8.84 -3.57 7.19
CA ASN A 99 -9.35 -4.41 8.26
C ASN A 99 -8.41 -5.62 8.41
N TYR A 100 -7.49 -5.55 9.37
CA TYR A 100 -6.59 -6.63 9.74
C TYR A 100 -7.15 -7.39 10.94
N ASN A 101 -7.71 -8.60 10.73
CA ASN A 101 -8.31 -9.41 11.80
C ASN A 101 -9.32 -8.64 12.69
N ASN A 102 -10.20 -7.83 12.07
CA ASN A 102 -11.15 -6.90 12.71
C ASN A 102 -10.54 -5.66 13.39
N VAL A 103 -9.21 -5.45 13.32
CA VAL A 103 -8.59 -4.15 13.64
C VAL A 103 -8.64 -3.28 12.39
N HIS A 104 -9.38 -2.17 12.43
CA HIS A 104 -9.45 -1.22 11.32
C HIS A 104 -8.29 -0.22 11.42
N ILE A 105 -7.37 -0.27 10.44
CA ILE A 105 -6.28 0.70 10.28
C ILE A 105 -6.61 1.63 9.11
N LYS A 106 -6.30 2.92 9.24
CA LYS A 106 -6.46 3.91 8.18
C LYS A 106 -5.11 4.54 7.81
N TYR A 107 -4.84 4.61 6.51
CA TYR A 107 -3.73 5.33 5.91
C TYR A 107 -4.36 6.46 5.06
N VAL A 108 -4.23 7.71 5.51
CA VAL A 108 -5.02 8.84 4.96
C VAL A 108 -4.08 9.86 4.33
N ASN A 109 -4.13 10.02 3.00
CA ASN A 109 -3.38 11.07 2.31
C ASN A 109 -4.16 12.38 2.37
N TYR A 110 -3.69 13.36 3.13
CA TYR A 110 -4.39 14.63 3.31
C TYR A 110 -4.13 15.66 2.18
N THR A 111 -3.40 15.26 1.13
CA THR A 111 -3.10 16.08 -0.07
C THR A 111 -3.71 15.52 -1.36
N GLY A 112 -4.51 14.45 -1.26
CA GLY A 112 -5.14 13.74 -2.37
C GLY A 112 -6.66 13.92 -2.44
N ASP A 113 -7.25 13.38 -3.49
CA ASP A 113 -8.70 13.25 -3.60
C ASP A 113 -9.22 12.16 -2.64
N TYR A 114 -10.48 12.28 -2.21
CA TYR A 114 -11.09 11.40 -1.21
C TYR A 114 -11.41 9.96 -1.69
N LYS A 115 -10.67 9.42 -2.67
CA LYS A 115 -10.78 8.00 -3.05
C LYS A 115 -10.33 7.12 -1.90
N TRP A 116 -11.18 6.17 -1.51
CA TRP A 116 -10.85 5.12 -0.55
C TRP A 116 -10.64 3.77 -1.26
N ILE A 117 -9.63 3.03 -0.78
CA ILE A 117 -9.36 1.63 -1.10
C ILE A 117 -9.58 0.81 0.17
N TYR A 118 -10.25 -0.33 0.05
CA TYR A 118 -10.62 -1.17 1.18
C TYR A 118 -9.95 -2.54 1.07
N TYR A 119 -9.10 -2.87 2.03
CA TYR A 119 -8.53 -4.22 2.17
C TYR A 119 -9.08 -4.90 3.41
N LYS A 120 -9.29 -6.21 3.32
CA LYS A 120 -9.54 -7.08 4.47
C LYS A 120 -8.52 -8.21 4.49
N SER A 121 -7.94 -8.51 5.64
CA SER A 121 -6.96 -9.59 5.79
C SER A 121 -7.15 -10.39 7.07
N SER A 122 -6.93 -11.70 6.96
CA SER A 122 -6.71 -12.61 8.08
C SER A 122 -5.21 -12.72 8.38
N LYS A 123 -4.78 -13.75 9.12
CA LYS A 123 -3.36 -14.11 9.27
C LYS A 123 -2.73 -14.66 7.99
N ASP A 124 -3.54 -15.21 7.08
CA ASP A 124 -3.08 -16.06 5.98
C ASP A 124 -3.49 -15.53 4.59
N HIS A 125 -4.42 -14.57 4.53
CA HIS A 125 -4.93 -14.01 3.27
C HIS A 125 -5.24 -12.51 3.38
N ILE A 126 -5.25 -11.82 2.25
CA ILE A 126 -5.70 -10.44 2.10
C ILE A 126 -6.42 -10.29 0.75
N ASP A 127 -7.54 -9.58 0.80
CA ASP A 127 -8.44 -9.35 -0.32
C ASP A 127 -8.76 -7.86 -0.47
N PHE A 128 -8.66 -7.34 -1.69
CA PHE A 128 -9.22 -6.05 -2.07
C PHE A 128 -10.75 -6.15 -2.18
N ILE A 129 -11.46 -5.38 -1.35
CA ILE A 129 -12.91 -5.25 -1.41
C ILE A 129 -13.26 -4.20 -2.46
N LYS A 130 -13.65 -4.67 -3.64
CA LYS A 130 -14.31 -3.84 -4.65
C LYS A 130 -15.65 -3.36 -4.08
N GLN A 131 -15.78 -2.06 -3.87
CA GLN A 131 -17.08 -1.46 -3.60
C GLN A 131 -17.95 -1.55 -4.86
N THR A 132 -19.07 -2.26 -4.75
CA THR A 132 -20.17 -2.14 -5.70
C THR A 132 -20.96 -0.88 -5.32
N ILE A 133 -21.20 -0.01 -6.29
CA ILE A 133 -22.08 1.16 -6.19
C ILE A 133 -23.50 0.73 -6.58
#